data_AF-A0A1X9NCY9-F1
#
_entry.id   AF-A0A1X9NCY9-F1
#
_cell.length_a   1.000
_cell.length_b   1.000
_cell.length_c   1.000
_cell.angle_alpha   90.00
_cell.angle_beta   90.00
_cell.angle_gamma   90.00
#
_symmetry.space_group_name_H-M   'P 1'
#
loop_
_entity.id
_entity.type
_entity.pdbx_description
1 polymer ?
#
loop_
_entity_poly.entity_id
_entity_poly.type
_entity_poly.pdbx_seq_one_letter_code
_entity_poly.pdbx_strand_id
1 'polypeptide(L)'
;MNYLKTITTKNFLLTGLFTAVVATPLFSQAVKASSIRYDFIGVVDELSDKKVDAADYGFSTGNILTGTLIIDDDHPDTDSNSAIGKYKEPNINFLFSISSSAGTLLYSDGNIADDITVKIENNHGSSSNPHDKFEIDDKSLRDAITPSGSGASIDFEKLVLKLEDDDNADAFNTTIPAAYPALDISNFVKKHEFEVKFKSSGKEVKLKGDVSAFSSSVVSAIPIPAAAWFFGSAILGLFGLKRKV
;
A
#
# COMPACT_ATOMS: atom_id res chain seq x y z
N MET A 1 94.59 10.23 34.49
CA MET A 1 94.73 8.81 34.08
C MET A 1 93.70 8.56 32.99
N ASN A 2 94.17 8.10 31.83
CA ASN A 2 93.38 7.66 30.66
C ASN A 2 92.30 6.63 31.10
N TYR A 3 91.13 6.44 30.47
CA TYR A 3 90.92 6.06 29.07
C TYR A 3 89.39 5.95 28.77
N LEU A 4 89.09 5.96 27.46
CA LEU A 4 88.03 5.21 26.76
C LEU A 4 86.61 5.80 26.57
N LYS A 5 86.40 6.20 25.31
CA LYS A 5 85.13 6.23 24.53
C LYS A 5 84.23 5.02 24.80
N THR A 6 82.91 5.18 24.65
CA THR A 6 82.05 4.39 23.74
C THR A 6 80.70 5.10 23.49
N ILE A 7 80.22 4.91 22.27
CA ILE A 7 79.06 5.46 21.55
C ILE A 7 77.74 4.82 22.04
N THR A 8 76.64 5.58 22.11
CA THR A 8 75.29 5.00 21.89
C THR A 8 74.29 5.98 21.25
N THR A 9 74.02 5.67 19.98
CA THR A 9 72.76 5.64 19.21
C THR A 9 71.50 6.39 19.66
N LYS A 10 70.97 7.12 18.67
CA LYS A 10 69.64 7.72 18.43
C LYS A 10 68.44 7.06 19.13
N ASN A 11 67.45 7.88 19.51
CA ASN A 11 66.05 7.58 19.20
C ASN A 11 65.21 8.86 19.03
N PHE A 12 64.61 8.93 17.85
CA PHE A 12 63.73 9.96 17.33
C PHE A 12 62.31 9.61 17.79
N LEU A 13 61.72 10.39 18.70
CA LEU A 13 60.32 10.25 19.07
C LEU A 13 59.56 11.41 18.46
N LEU A 14 59.12 11.22 17.22
CA LEU A 14 58.15 12.07 16.56
C LEU A 14 56.77 11.68 17.09
N THR A 15 56.17 12.58 17.84
CA THR A 15 54.80 12.52 18.37
C THR A 15 53.78 12.53 17.24
N GLY A 16 53.40 11.35 16.75
CA GLY A 16 52.23 11.17 15.90
C GLY A 16 50.97 11.05 16.76
N LEU A 17 50.25 12.15 16.95
CA LEU A 17 48.91 12.17 17.54
C LEU A 17 47.93 11.56 16.53
N PHE A 18 47.68 10.25 16.60
CA PHE A 18 46.57 9.63 15.89
C PHE A 18 45.29 9.88 16.70
N THR A 19 44.59 10.98 16.40
CA THR A 19 43.21 11.15 16.82
C THR A 19 42.37 10.14 16.02
N ALA A 20 42.11 8.98 16.61
CA ALA A 20 41.06 8.10 16.14
C ALA A 20 39.74 8.84 16.36
N VAL A 21 39.19 9.46 15.31
CA VAL A 21 37.78 9.82 15.28
C VAL A 21 37.02 8.50 15.33
N VAL A 22 36.57 8.13 16.52
CA VAL A 22 35.55 7.09 16.68
C VAL A 22 34.31 7.67 16.03
N ALA A 23 34.11 7.39 14.75
CA ALA A 23 32.83 7.54 14.11
C ALA A 23 31.90 6.55 14.81
N THR A 24 31.22 7.01 15.85
CA THR A 24 30.07 6.29 16.37
C THR A 24 29.10 6.17 15.19
N PRO A 25 28.73 4.95 14.76
CA PRO A 25 27.57 4.83 13.89
C PRO A 25 26.41 5.38 14.71
N LEU A 26 25.96 6.60 14.39
CA LEU A 26 24.61 7.00 14.70
C LEU A 26 23.76 5.90 14.08
N PHE A 27 23.22 5.02 14.92
CA PHE A 27 22.16 4.10 14.52
C PHE A 27 21.02 4.99 14.03
N SER A 28 21.04 5.31 12.73
CA SER A 28 19.82 5.63 12.02
C SER A 28 18.98 4.38 12.20
N GLN A 29 18.00 4.46 13.10
CA GLN A 29 16.88 3.56 13.07
C GLN A 29 16.30 3.75 11.66
N ALA A 30 16.65 2.83 10.76
CA ALA A 30 15.89 2.66 9.54
C ALA A 30 14.53 2.18 10.04
N VAL A 31 13.62 3.13 10.26
CA VAL A 31 12.20 2.85 10.44
C VAL A 31 11.78 2.15 9.16
N LYS A 32 11.79 0.82 9.18
CA LYS A 32 11.12 0.03 8.16
C LYS A 32 9.66 0.08 8.56
N ALA A 33 8.91 1.04 8.02
CA ALA A 33 7.47 0.83 7.87
C ALA A 33 7.31 -0.40 6.95
N SER A 34 6.54 -1.37 7.39
CA SER A 34 6.27 -2.59 6.63
C SER A 34 4.83 -2.50 6.13
N SER A 35 4.61 -2.16 4.87
CA SER A 35 3.24 -2.00 4.39
C SER A 35 2.55 -3.36 4.20
N ILE A 36 1.24 -3.39 4.46
CA ILE A 36 0.38 -4.53 4.18
C ILE A 36 -0.31 -4.29 2.85
N ARG A 37 -0.22 -5.27 1.96
CA ARG A 37 -0.88 -5.28 0.66
C ARG A 37 -2.07 -6.23 0.69
N TYR A 38 -3.23 -5.71 0.32
CA TYR A 38 -4.45 -6.48 0.04
C TYR A 38 -4.72 -6.48 -1.45
N ASP A 39 -4.90 -7.65 -2.04
CA ASP A 39 -5.30 -7.80 -3.43
C ASP A 39 -6.67 -8.46 -3.52
N PHE A 40 -7.51 -8.01 -4.45
CA PHE A 40 -8.82 -8.60 -4.69
C PHE A 40 -9.17 -8.70 -6.17
N ILE A 41 -10.03 -9.66 -6.48
CA ILE A 41 -10.60 -9.87 -7.82
C ILE A 41 -12.11 -10.02 -7.67
N GLY A 42 -12.87 -9.17 -8.34
CA GLY A 42 -14.33 -9.25 -8.43
C GLY A 42 -14.81 -9.47 -9.86
N VAL A 43 -16.01 -10.03 -9.99
CA VAL A 43 -16.72 -10.21 -11.27
C VAL A 43 -17.96 -9.35 -11.25
N VAL A 44 -18.21 -8.57 -12.30
CA VAL A 44 -19.43 -7.76 -12.42
C VAL A 44 -20.61 -8.66 -12.76
N ASP A 45 -21.61 -8.72 -11.90
CA ASP A 45 -22.79 -9.58 -12.06
C ASP A 45 -24.07 -8.78 -12.34
N GLU A 46 -24.11 -7.53 -11.88
CA GLU A 46 -25.23 -6.61 -12.08
C GLU A 46 -24.74 -5.29 -12.68
N LEU A 47 -25.47 -4.81 -13.68
CA LEU A 47 -25.34 -3.47 -14.23
C LEU A 47 -26.66 -2.75 -14.04
N SER A 48 -26.58 -1.54 -13.48
CA SER A 48 -27.70 -0.63 -13.46
C SER A 48 -27.28 0.71 -14.02
N ASP A 49 -28.01 1.19 -15.00
CA ASP A 49 -27.69 2.38 -15.74
C ASP A 49 -28.89 3.33 -15.74
N LYS A 50 -28.63 4.64 -15.68
CA LYS A 50 -29.68 5.66 -15.69
C LYS A 50 -29.25 6.78 -16.61
N LYS A 51 -29.91 6.84 -17.78
CA LYS A 51 -29.74 7.85 -18.85
C LYS A 51 -28.42 7.77 -19.63
N VAL A 52 -27.60 6.76 -19.41
CA VAL A 52 -26.39 6.42 -20.17
C VAL A 52 -26.33 4.91 -20.26
N ASP A 53 -26.03 4.36 -21.43
CA ASP A 53 -25.82 2.91 -21.57
C ASP A 53 -24.40 2.56 -21.08
N ALA A 54 -24.30 1.56 -20.20
CA ALA A 54 -23.01 1.07 -19.71
C ALA A 54 -22.12 0.53 -20.85
N ALA A 55 -22.73 0.01 -21.91
CA ALA A 55 -22.03 -0.51 -23.09
C ALA A 55 -21.27 0.57 -23.86
N ASP A 56 -21.71 1.84 -23.82
CA ASP A 56 -20.98 2.97 -24.42
C ASP A 56 -19.58 3.13 -23.83
N TYR A 57 -19.37 2.66 -22.59
CA TYR A 57 -18.11 2.73 -21.85
C TYR A 57 -17.41 1.37 -21.79
N GLY A 58 -17.89 0.41 -22.58
CA GLY A 58 -17.36 -0.95 -22.66
C GLY A 58 -17.76 -1.87 -21.50
N PHE A 59 -18.59 -1.41 -20.55
CA PHE A 59 -18.96 -2.23 -19.40
C PHE A 59 -19.99 -3.30 -19.76
N SER A 60 -19.76 -4.51 -19.26
CA SER A 60 -20.70 -5.64 -19.36
C SER A 60 -20.65 -6.49 -18.09
N THR A 61 -21.68 -7.32 -17.85
CA THR A 61 -21.54 -8.41 -16.88
C THR A 61 -20.40 -9.34 -17.30
N GLY A 62 -19.78 -10.01 -16.33
CA GLY A 62 -18.55 -10.79 -16.51
C GLY A 62 -17.27 -9.97 -16.63
N ASN A 63 -17.33 -8.63 -16.62
CA ASN A 63 -16.11 -7.80 -16.52
C ASN A 63 -15.41 -8.04 -15.19
N ILE A 64 -14.08 -7.96 -15.21
CA ILE A 64 -13.25 -8.28 -14.05
C ILE A 64 -12.76 -6.98 -13.40
N LEU A 65 -13.10 -6.82 -12.13
CA LEU A 65 -12.52 -5.80 -11.24
C LEU A 65 -11.29 -6.41 -10.58
N THR A 66 -10.16 -5.73 -10.64
CA THR A 66 -8.96 -6.09 -9.87
C THR A 66 -8.55 -4.90 -9.02
N GLY A 67 -8.28 -5.10 -7.74
CA GLY A 67 -7.79 -4.03 -6.88
C GLY A 67 -6.58 -4.43 -6.06
N THR A 68 -5.75 -3.44 -5.77
CA THR A 68 -4.62 -3.51 -4.86
C THR A 68 -4.70 -2.33 -3.92
N LEU A 69 -4.70 -2.64 -2.63
CA LEU A 69 -4.67 -1.68 -1.53
C LEU A 69 -3.39 -1.91 -0.74
N ILE A 70 -2.65 -0.85 -0.46
CA ILE A 70 -1.46 -0.88 0.38
C ILE A 70 -1.66 0.10 1.52
N ILE A 71 -1.48 -0.37 2.76
CA ILE A 71 -1.57 0.45 3.97
C ILE A 71 -0.30 0.20 4.77
N ASP A 72 0.31 1.25 5.31
CA ASP A 72 1.45 1.09 6.23
C ASP A 72 1.02 0.40 7.54
N ASP A 73 1.82 -0.53 8.06
CA ASP A 73 1.51 -1.24 9.31
C ASP A 73 1.52 -0.35 10.57
N ASP A 74 2.16 0.82 10.49
CA ASP A 74 2.18 1.83 11.53
C ASP A 74 1.12 2.94 11.32
N HIS A 75 0.26 2.79 10.31
CA HIS A 75 -0.77 3.77 10.03
C HIS A 75 -1.81 3.82 11.17
N PRO A 76 -2.03 5.00 11.79
CA PRO A 76 -2.82 5.09 13.00
C PRO A 76 -4.30 4.78 12.76
N ASP A 77 -4.87 4.03 13.69
CA ASP A 77 -6.32 3.84 13.77
C ASP A 77 -7.00 5.18 14.16
N THR A 78 -8.05 5.52 13.42
CA THR A 78 -8.87 6.72 13.62
C THR A 78 -10.20 6.44 14.32
N ASP A 79 -10.54 5.18 14.58
CA ASP A 79 -11.69 4.81 15.39
C ASP A 79 -11.34 4.79 16.89
N SER A 80 -12.34 5.01 17.73
CA SER A 80 -12.16 4.90 19.19
C SER A 80 -12.65 3.57 19.76
N ASN A 81 -13.36 2.78 18.95
CA ASN A 81 -13.80 1.44 19.32
C ASN A 81 -12.70 0.41 19.04
N SER A 82 -12.20 -0.27 20.06
CA SER A 82 -11.13 -1.27 19.91
C SER A 82 -11.49 -2.50 19.07
N ALA A 83 -12.77 -2.73 18.78
CA ALA A 83 -13.24 -3.79 17.87
C ALA A 83 -13.26 -3.36 16.39
N ILE A 84 -12.93 -2.09 16.11
CA ILE A 84 -12.96 -1.49 14.78
C ILE A 84 -11.64 -0.76 14.54
N GLY A 85 -10.87 -1.21 13.55
CA GLY A 85 -9.77 -0.46 12.96
C GLY A 85 -10.30 0.38 11.81
N LYS A 86 -10.07 1.70 11.83
CA LYS A 86 -10.45 2.60 10.75
C LYS A 86 -9.26 3.42 10.28
N TYR A 87 -8.89 3.21 9.04
CA TYR A 87 -7.72 3.78 8.40
C TYR A 87 -8.14 4.71 7.28
N LYS A 88 -7.42 5.82 7.12
CA LYS A 88 -7.73 6.86 6.14
C LYS A 88 -6.45 7.39 5.50
N GLU A 89 -6.57 8.01 4.35
CA GLU A 89 -5.52 8.82 3.74
C GLU A 89 -4.72 9.68 4.77
N PRO A 90 -3.39 9.89 4.57
CA PRO A 90 -2.68 9.81 3.29
C PRO A 90 -1.75 8.58 3.08
N ASN A 91 -1.67 7.64 4.03
CA ASN A 91 -0.78 6.47 3.90
C ASN A 91 -1.53 5.23 3.37
N ILE A 92 -2.53 5.47 2.54
CA ILE A 92 -3.26 4.44 1.83
C ILE A 92 -2.92 4.61 0.35
N ASN A 93 -2.52 3.54 -0.30
CA ASN A 93 -2.37 3.54 -1.75
C ASN A 93 -3.36 2.55 -2.33
N PHE A 94 -4.35 3.05 -3.05
CA PHE A 94 -5.39 2.25 -3.64
C PHE A 94 -5.44 2.39 -5.16
N LEU A 95 -5.26 1.26 -5.83
CA LEU A 95 -5.33 1.12 -7.28
C LEU A 95 -6.38 0.07 -7.60
N PHE A 96 -7.23 0.34 -8.58
CA PHE A 96 -8.06 -0.71 -9.16
C PHE A 96 -8.14 -0.58 -10.68
N SER A 97 -8.55 -1.66 -11.33
CA SER A 97 -8.77 -1.70 -12.76
C SER A 97 -10.02 -2.51 -13.08
N ILE A 98 -10.70 -2.13 -14.16
CA ILE A 98 -11.82 -2.89 -14.71
C ILE A 98 -11.43 -3.34 -16.12
N SER A 99 -11.33 -4.65 -16.31
CA SER A 99 -11.06 -5.25 -17.61
C SER A 99 -12.38 -5.52 -18.33
N SER A 100 -12.55 -4.86 -19.47
CA SER A 100 -13.72 -4.91 -20.31
C SER A 100 -13.38 -5.35 -21.73
N SER A 101 -14.40 -5.56 -22.58
CA SER A 101 -14.20 -5.92 -23.99
C SER A 101 -13.54 -4.79 -24.81
N ALA A 102 -13.61 -3.54 -24.30
CA ALA A 102 -12.96 -2.37 -24.90
C ALA A 102 -11.50 -2.18 -24.44
N GLY A 103 -11.05 -2.91 -23.42
CA GLY A 103 -9.72 -2.81 -22.83
C GLY A 103 -9.76 -2.74 -21.30
N THR A 104 -8.61 -2.42 -20.70
CA THR A 104 -8.50 -2.24 -19.24
C THR A 104 -8.54 -0.77 -18.89
N LEU A 105 -9.48 -0.38 -18.04
CA LEU A 105 -9.55 0.94 -17.42
C LEU A 105 -8.77 0.90 -16.11
N LEU A 106 -7.73 1.73 -15.97
CA LEU A 106 -6.89 1.82 -14.78
C LEU A 106 -7.24 3.06 -13.96
N TYR A 107 -7.47 2.85 -12.66
CA TYR A 107 -7.80 3.90 -11.69
C TYR A 107 -6.76 3.91 -10.58
N SER A 108 -5.80 4.84 -10.67
CA SER A 108 -4.88 5.16 -9.58
C SER A 108 -5.35 6.42 -8.87
N ASP A 109 -5.19 6.46 -7.55
CA ASP A 109 -5.39 7.72 -6.84
C ASP A 109 -4.37 8.74 -7.36
N GLY A 110 -4.85 9.93 -7.71
CA GLY A 110 -4.07 10.98 -8.37
C GLY A 110 -3.98 12.27 -7.57
N ASN A 111 -4.65 12.39 -6.42
CA ASN A 111 -4.69 13.61 -5.64
C ASN A 111 -4.33 13.36 -4.17
N ILE A 112 -4.42 14.40 -3.35
CA ILE A 112 -4.12 14.38 -1.90
C ILE A 112 -5.36 14.74 -1.08
N ALA A 113 -6.51 14.80 -1.72
CA ALA A 113 -7.77 15.27 -1.16
C ALA A 113 -8.77 14.11 -1.19
N ASP A 114 -8.35 12.96 -0.65
CA ASP A 114 -8.97 11.70 -1.01
C ASP A 114 -9.72 11.05 0.15
N ASP A 115 -10.92 10.61 -0.20
CA ASP A 115 -11.96 10.05 0.67
C ASP A 115 -11.87 8.51 0.66
N ILE A 116 -10.66 7.97 0.84
CA ILE A 116 -10.46 6.53 1.03
C ILE A 116 -10.53 6.21 2.52
N THR A 117 -11.40 5.27 2.87
CA THR A 117 -11.50 4.69 4.20
C THR A 117 -11.41 3.19 4.10
N VAL A 118 -10.54 2.60 4.90
CA VAL A 118 -10.47 1.15 5.10
C VAL A 118 -10.94 0.85 6.52
N LYS A 119 -11.84 -0.12 6.66
CA LYS A 119 -12.38 -0.55 7.93
C LYS A 119 -12.12 -2.04 8.11
N ILE A 120 -11.53 -2.41 9.24
CA ILE A 120 -11.31 -3.79 9.67
C ILE A 120 -12.07 -3.95 10.99
N GLU A 121 -13.08 -4.80 11.02
CA GLU A 121 -13.83 -5.12 12.23
C GLU A 121 -13.47 -6.54 12.67
N ASN A 122 -13.01 -6.67 13.91
CA ASN A 122 -12.89 -7.96 14.60
C ASN A 122 -13.91 -7.96 15.73
N ASN A 123 -15.04 -8.60 15.49
CA ASN A 123 -16.11 -8.70 16.46
C ASN A 123 -16.56 -10.17 16.64
N HIS A 124 -15.69 -11.12 16.32
CA HIS A 124 -15.87 -12.58 16.42
C HIS A 124 -16.28 -13.10 17.83
N GLY A 125 -16.18 -12.30 18.90
CA GLY A 125 -16.59 -12.68 20.26
C GLY A 125 -17.82 -11.97 20.81
N SER A 126 -18.54 -11.21 19.99
CA SER A 126 -19.59 -10.30 20.46
C SER A 126 -20.90 -11.00 20.75
N SER A 127 -21.50 -10.75 21.92
CA SER A 127 -22.75 -11.40 22.33
C SER A 127 -24.01 -10.91 21.60
N SER A 128 -23.94 -9.80 20.85
CA SER A 128 -25.12 -9.17 20.24
C SER A 128 -25.13 -9.16 18.71
N ASN A 129 -23.95 -9.19 18.08
CA ASN A 129 -23.81 -9.27 16.62
C ASN A 129 -22.38 -9.68 16.26
N PRO A 130 -22.00 -10.95 16.46
CA PRO A 130 -20.67 -11.43 16.12
C PRO A 130 -20.50 -11.45 14.60
N HIS A 131 -19.42 -10.83 14.13
CA HIS A 131 -19.03 -10.79 12.73
C HIS A 131 -17.61 -10.25 12.63
N ASP A 132 -16.92 -10.61 11.57
CA ASP A 132 -15.72 -9.92 11.12
C ASP A 132 -16.00 -9.24 9.80
N LYS A 133 -15.28 -8.14 9.53
CA LYS A 133 -15.53 -7.34 8.33
C LYS A 133 -14.28 -6.67 7.80
N PHE A 134 -14.15 -6.69 6.48
CA PHE A 134 -13.23 -5.85 5.73
C PHE A 134 -14.03 -4.95 4.78
N GLU A 135 -13.86 -3.64 4.88
CA GLU A 135 -14.54 -2.69 4.00
C GLU A 135 -13.57 -1.65 3.44
N ILE A 136 -13.68 -1.39 2.14
CA ILE A 136 -13.07 -0.23 1.47
C ILE A 136 -14.22 0.66 1.02
N ASP A 137 -14.18 1.93 1.38
CA ASP A 137 -15.01 2.99 0.81
C ASP A 137 -14.09 4.04 0.20
N ASP A 138 -14.12 4.14 -1.13
CA ASP A 138 -13.30 5.04 -1.92
C ASP A 138 -14.21 6.03 -2.66
N LYS A 139 -14.02 7.32 -2.38
CA LYS A 139 -14.62 8.44 -3.15
C LYS A 139 -13.55 9.42 -3.65
N SER A 140 -12.31 8.96 -3.80
CA SER A 140 -11.19 9.72 -4.36
C SER A 140 -11.55 10.30 -5.72
N LEU A 141 -10.97 11.45 -6.04
CA LEU A 141 -11.20 12.09 -7.33
C LEU A 141 -10.31 11.45 -8.39
N ARG A 142 -10.91 11.03 -9.50
CA ARG A 142 -10.20 10.36 -10.61
C ARG A 142 -10.61 10.94 -11.95
N ASP A 143 -9.74 10.78 -12.93
CA ASP A 143 -10.00 11.24 -14.29
C ASP A 143 -11.24 10.56 -14.89
N ALA A 144 -11.99 11.35 -15.65
CA ALA A 144 -13.21 10.90 -16.31
C ALA A 144 -12.90 9.94 -17.45
N ILE A 145 -13.78 8.95 -17.66
CA ILE A 145 -13.76 8.09 -18.84
C ILE A 145 -14.48 8.80 -19.97
N THR A 146 -13.89 8.83 -21.16
CA THR A 146 -14.57 9.30 -22.38
C THR A 146 -14.72 8.13 -23.37
N PRO A 147 -15.94 7.77 -23.81
CA PRO A 147 -16.15 6.78 -24.85
C PRO A 147 -15.48 7.17 -26.15
N SER A 148 -14.99 6.19 -26.91
CA SER A 148 -14.59 6.43 -28.29
C SER A 148 -15.82 6.83 -29.13
N GLY A 149 -15.96 8.12 -29.44
CA GLY A 149 -16.98 8.63 -30.37
C GLY A 149 -18.19 9.33 -29.73
N SER A 150 -18.31 9.33 -28.40
CA SER A 150 -19.32 10.13 -27.69
C SER A 150 -18.61 11.25 -26.91
N GLY A 151 -18.95 12.51 -27.18
CA GLY A 151 -18.31 13.67 -26.54
C GLY A 151 -18.65 13.87 -25.06
N ALA A 152 -19.26 12.88 -24.40
CA ALA A 152 -19.66 12.95 -23.00
C ALA A 152 -18.76 12.04 -22.15
N SER A 153 -18.16 12.61 -21.10
CA SER A 153 -17.38 11.86 -20.11
C SER A 153 -18.27 11.39 -18.95
N ILE A 154 -17.88 10.30 -18.29
CA ILE A 154 -18.40 9.90 -16.98
C ILE A 154 -17.28 9.93 -15.95
N ASP A 155 -17.55 10.53 -14.81
CA ASP A 155 -16.59 10.66 -13.72
C ASP A 155 -16.75 9.46 -12.78
N PHE A 156 -15.64 9.00 -12.20
CA PHE A 156 -15.72 8.10 -11.06
C PHE A 156 -16.42 8.80 -9.89
N GLU A 157 -17.38 8.13 -9.26
CA GLU A 157 -18.09 8.65 -8.08
C GLU A 157 -17.70 7.88 -6.82
N LYS A 158 -17.61 6.54 -6.90
CA LYS A 158 -17.19 5.72 -5.75
C LYS A 158 -16.86 4.28 -6.11
N LEU A 159 -16.07 3.65 -5.25
CA LEU A 159 -15.96 2.20 -5.11
C LEU A 159 -16.24 1.82 -3.65
N VAL A 160 -17.06 0.79 -3.44
CA VAL A 160 -17.24 0.17 -2.13
C VAL A 160 -16.98 -1.32 -2.28
N LEU A 161 -16.15 -1.89 -1.42
CA LEU A 161 -15.93 -3.33 -1.30
C LEU A 161 -16.24 -3.75 0.14
N LYS A 162 -16.98 -4.83 0.32
CA LYS A 162 -17.36 -5.36 1.64
C LYS A 162 -17.22 -6.87 1.67
N LEU A 163 -16.34 -7.33 2.54
CA LEU A 163 -16.23 -8.73 2.94
C LEU A 163 -16.73 -8.85 4.38
N GLU A 164 -17.58 -9.82 4.66
CA GLU A 164 -18.16 -10.03 5.99
C GLU A 164 -18.24 -11.51 6.27
N ASP A 165 -17.96 -11.88 7.52
CA ASP A 165 -18.15 -13.23 8.02
C ASP A 165 -19.25 -13.30 9.10
N ASP A 166 -19.69 -14.51 9.41
CA ASP A 166 -20.53 -14.78 10.58
C ASP A 166 -19.73 -15.35 11.76
N ASP A 167 -20.40 -15.56 12.90
CA ASP A 167 -19.83 -15.99 14.19
C ASP A 167 -18.95 -17.25 14.13
N ASN A 168 -19.05 -18.06 13.07
CA ASN A 168 -18.41 -19.38 13.04
C ASN A 168 -17.01 -19.39 12.46
N ALA A 169 -16.60 -18.34 11.75
CA ALA A 169 -15.24 -18.20 11.27
C ALA A 169 -14.61 -16.90 11.83
N ASP A 170 -13.32 -17.02 12.15
CA ASP A 170 -12.48 -15.96 12.68
C ASP A 170 -11.65 -15.48 11.50
N ALA A 171 -12.19 -14.52 10.75
CA ALA A 171 -11.50 -13.95 9.59
C ALA A 171 -10.37 -13.05 10.06
N PHE A 172 -10.55 -12.37 11.20
CA PHE A 172 -9.59 -11.45 11.77
C PHE A 172 -9.37 -11.67 13.26
N ASN A 173 -8.12 -11.95 13.64
CA ASN A 173 -7.72 -11.98 15.05
C ASN A 173 -7.31 -10.61 15.62
N THR A 174 -7.35 -9.54 14.81
CA THR A 174 -6.99 -8.16 15.19
C THR A 174 -7.70 -7.15 14.30
N THR A 175 -7.75 -5.89 14.73
CA THR A 175 -8.23 -4.76 13.94
C THR A 175 -7.13 -4.03 13.18
N ILE A 176 -5.86 -4.30 13.51
CA ILE A 176 -4.68 -3.67 12.89
C ILE A 176 -4.43 -4.29 11.51
N PRO A 177 -4.08 -3.49 10.47
CA PRO A 177 -3.72 -4.04 9.18
C PRO A 177 -2.53 -4.96 9.37
N ALA A 178 -2.71 -6.22 9.01
CA ALA A 178 -1.68 -7.23 9.13
C ALA A 178 -1.81 -8.19 7.95
N ALA A 179 -0.66 -8.62 7.45
CA ALA A 179 -0.62 -9.68 6.49
C ALA A 179 -0.87 -10.99 7.23
N TYR A 180 -1.96 -11.64 6.87
CA TYR A 180 -2.28 -12.97 7.34
C TYR A 180 -2.01 -13.93 6.18
N PRO A 181 -1.04 -14.84 6.32
CA PRO A 181 -0.77 -15.86 5.30
C PRO A 181 -2.00 -16.72 4.94
N ALA A 182 -3.04 -16.68 5.77
CA ALA A 182 -4.27 -17.44 5.65
C ALA A 182 -5.52 -16.59 5.40
N LEU A 183 -5.41 -15.26 5.21
CA LEU A 183 -6.57 -14.44 4.88
C LEU A 183 -6.88 -14.56 3.41
N ASP A 184 -7.94 -15.31 3.13
CA ASP A 184 -8.50 -15.62 1.83
C ASP A 184 -9.98 -15.25 1.78
N ILE A 185 -10.56 -15.20 0.59
CA ILE A 185 -12.00 -14.99 0.40
C ILE A 185 -12.83 -16.03 1.15
N SER A 186 -12.35 -17.27 1.29
CA SER A 186 -13.06 -18.33 2.02
C SER A 186 -13.26 -18.04 3.52
N ASN A 187 -12.56 -17.04 4.09
CA ASN A 187 -12.77 -16.59 5.46
C ASN A 187 -14.00 -15.67 5.63
N PHE A 188 -14.66 -15.21 4.56
CA PHE A 188 -15.72 -14.21 4.64
C PHE A 188 -17.08 -14.76 4.20
N VAL A 189 -17.55 -15.86 4.80
CA VAL A 189 -18.60 -16.69 4.18
C VAL A 189 -19.98 -16.02 4.01
N LYS A 190 -20.20 -14.87 4.67
CA LYS A 190 -21.50 -14.19 4.70
C LYS A 190 -21.67 -13.19 3.55
N LYS A 191 -20.62 -12.48 3.14
CA LYS A 191 -20.73 -11.42 2.13
C LYS A 191 -19.41 -11.19 1.42
N HIS A 192 -19.47 -11.07 0.09
CA HIS A 192 -18.33 -10.77 -0.78
C HIS A 192 -18.72 -9.75 -1.85
N GLU A 193 -19.20 -8.56 -1.52
CA GLU A 193 -19.78 -7.66 -2.52
C GLU A 193 -18.87 -6.49 -2.86
N PHE A 194 -18.98 -6.01 -4.10
CA PHE A 194 -18.47 -4.71 -4.49
C PHE A 194 -19.51 -3.89 -5.27
N GLU A 195 -19.39 -2.57 -5.21
CA GLU A 195 -20.11 -1.61 -6.04
C GLU A 195 -19.14 -0.56 -6.56
N VAL A 196 -19.09 -0.37 -7.88
CA VAL A 196 -18.41 0.76 -8.53
C VAL A 196 -19.46 1.65 -9.17
N LYS A 197 -19.34 2.96 -8.98
CA LYS A 197 -20.30 3.93 -9.51
C LYS A 197 -19.60 5.05 -10.26
N PHE A 198 -20.17 5.40 -11.40
CA PHE A 198 -19.78 6.52 -12.25
C PHE A 198 -20.95 7.46 -12.44
N LYS A 199 -20.67 8.76 -12.59
CA LYS A 199 -21.70 9.80 -12.72
C LYS A 199 -21.22 10.96 -13.57
N SER A 200 -22.13 11.56 -14.33
CA SER A 200 -21.89 12.84 -15.01
C SER A 200 -23.22 13.52 -15.32
N SER A 201 -23.40 14.78 -14.91
CA SER A 201 -24.56 15.61 -15.28
C SER A 201 -25.93 14.92 -15.14
N GLY A 202 -26.13 14.14 -14.06
CA GLY A 202 -27.39 13.43 -13.78
C GLY A 202 -27.59 12.11 -14.53
N LYS A 203 -26.56 11.63 -15.22
CA LYS A 203 -26.39 10.28 -15.75
C LYS A 203 -25.56 9.46 -14.77
N GLU A 204 -25.85 8.16 -14.64
CA GLU A 204 -25.09 7.25 -13.79
C GLU A 204 -24.97 5.87 -14.40
N VAL A 205 -23.83 5.22 -14.16
CA VAL A 205 -23.58 3.80 -14.41
C VAL A 205 -23.11 3.21 -13.10
N LYS A 206 -23.70 2.09 -12.70
CA LYS A 206 -23.31 1.35 -11.51
C LYS A 206 -23.06 -0.10 -11.88
N LEU A 207 -21.90 -0.59 -11.46
CA LEU A 207 -21.45 -1.97 -11.59
C LEU A 207 -21.51 -2.58 -10.19
N LYS A 208 -22.11 -3.75 -10.04
CA LYS A 208 -22.01 -4.54 -8.81
C LYS A 208 -21.65 -5.98 -9.13
N GLY A 209 -21.11 -6.68 -8.15
CA GLY A 209 -20.97 -8.12 -8.22
C GLY A 209 -20.17 -8.66 -7.05
N ASP A 210 -19.71 -9.88 -7.20
CA ASP A 210 -19.05 -10.61 -6.12
C ASP A 210 -17.52 -10.59 -6.23
N VAL A 211 -16.87 -10.50 -5.07
CA VAL A 211 -15.43 -10.69 -4.90
C VAL A 211 -15.14 -12.18 -4.90
N SER A 212 -14.42 -12.63 -5.91
CA SER A 212 -14.06 -14.02 -6.17
C SER A 212 -12.72 -14.45 -5.58
N ALA A 213 -11.84 -13.49 -5.27
CA ALA A 213 -10.57 -13.73 -4.63
C ALA A 213 -10.17 -12.52 -3.78
N PHE A 214 -9.57 -12.80 -2.62
CA PHE A 214 -9.03 -11.80 -1.72
C PHE A 214 -7.78 -12.38 -1.07
N SER A 215 -6.73 -11.58 -0.90
CA SER A 215 -5.50 -12.04 -0.24
C SER A 215 -4.76 -10.89 0.41
N SER A 216 -3.91 -11.20 1.39
CA SER A 216 -3.03 -10.23 2.03
C SER A 216 -1.57 -10.68 2.03
N SER A 217 -0.64 -9.73 1.95
CA SER A 217 0.79 -10.00 1.98
C SER A 217 1.58 -8.84 2.60
N VAL A 218 2.75 -9.15 3.17
CA VAL A 218 3.68 -8.12 3.65
C VAL A 218 4.49 -7.59 2.48
N VAL A 219 4.52 -6.28 2.31
CA VAL A 219 5.44 -5.58 1.42
C VAL A 219 6.60 -5.08 2.26
N SER A 220 7.72 -5.81 2.24
CA SER A 220 8.91 -5.38 2.97
C SER A 220 9.51 -4.14 2.31
N ALA A 221 9.59 -3.02 3.04
CA ALA A 221 10.45 -1.91 2.65
C ALA A 221 11.89 -2.42 2.54
N ILE A 222 12.46 -2.34 1.35
CA ILE A 222 13.87 -2.66 1.13
C ILE A 222 14.67 -1.67 1.99
N PRO A 223 15.47 -2.13 2.97
CA PRO A 223 16.26 -1.24 3.78
C PRO A 223 17.26 -0.50 2.88
N ILE A 224 17.03 0.80 2.70
CA ILE A 224 17.90 1.75 2.00
C ILE A 224 19.35 1.82 2.57
N PRO A 225 19.69 1.45 3.83
CA PRO A 225 21.05 1.57 4.34
C PRO A 225 22.13 0.93 3.47
N ALA A 226 21.92 -0.26 2.90
CA ALA A 226 22.97 -0.91 2.11
C ALA A 226 23.16 -0.23 0.75
N ALA A 227 22.07 0.04 0.02
CA ALA A 227 22.13 0.65 -1.30
C ALA A 227 22.72 2.07 -1.27
N ALA A 228 22.34 2.89 -0.29
CA ALA A 228 22.90 4.23 -0.11
C ALA A 228 24.40 4.17 0.26
N TRP A 229 24.84 3.17 1.02
CA TRP A 229 26.27 2.94 1.31
C TRP A 229 27.05 2.48 0.07
N PHE A 230 26.51 1.58 -0.75
CA PHE A 230 27.14 1.18 -2.01
C PHE A 230 27.21 2.32 -3.02
N PHE A 231 26.15 3.12 -3.16
CA PHE A 231 26.16 4.31 -4.00
C PHE A 231 27.11 5.39 -3.47
N GLY A 232 27.12 5.64 -2.15
CA GLY A 232 28.03 6.60 -1.53
C GLY A 232 29.50 6.20 -1.66
N SER A 233 29.83 4.92 -1.42
CA SER A 233 31.19 4.40 -1.60
C SER A 233 31.63 4.37 -3.06
N ALA A 234 30.72 4.08 -4.00
CA ALA A 234 31.00 4.16 -5.44
C ALA A 234 31.28 5.61 -5.91
N ILE A 235 30.51 6.59 -5.43
CA ILE A 235 30.73 8.02 -5.73
C ILE A 235 32.07 8.49 -5.15
N LEU A 236 32.36 8.16 -3.89
CA LEU A 236 33.64 8.50 -3.25
C LEU A 236 34.83 7.80 -3.94
N GLY A 237 34.65 6.56 -4.40
CA GLY A 237 35.63 5.83 -5.20
C GLY A 237 35.92 6.50 -6.55
N LEU A 238 34.89 7.05 -7.21
CA LEU A 238 35.05 7.80 -8.46
C LEU A 238 35.83 9.11 -8.28
N PHE A 239 35.59 9.84 -7.18
CA PHE A 239 36.37 11.05 -6.87
C PHE A 239 37.83 10.73 -6.47
N GLY A 240 38.06 9.56 -5.85
CA GLY A 240 39.41 9.09 -5.51
C GLY A 240 40.26 8.70 -6.74
N LEU A 241 39.65 8.19 -7.80
CA LEU A 241 40.34 7.83 -9.05
C LEU A 241 40.71 9.04 -9.92
N LYS A 242 40.12 10.22 -9.69
CA LYS A 242 40.40 11.43 -10.49
C LYS A 242 41.70 12.16 -10.09
N ARG A 243 42.50 11.62 -9.17
CA ARG A 243 43.76 12.23 -8.72
C ARG A 243 44.98 11.38 -9.07
N LYS A 244 45.14 11.04 -10.36
CA LYS A 244 46.42 10.68 -11.00
C LYS A 244 46.33 10.93 -12.51
N VAL A 245 46.42 12.20 -12.89
CA VAL A 245 47.05 12.68 -14.13
C VAL A 245 47.88 13.88 -13.74
#